data_AF-A0AAU2I1M3-F1
#
_entry.id   AF-A0AAU2I1M3-F1
#
_cell.length_a   1.000
_cell.length_b   1.000
_cell.length_c   1.000
_cell.angle_alpha   90.00
_cell.angle_beta   90.00
_cell.angle_gamma   90.00
#
_symmetry.space_group_name_H-M   'P 1'
#
loop_
_entity.id
_entity.type
_entity.pdbx_description
1 polymer ?
#
loop_
_entity_poly.entity_id
_entity_poly.type
_entity_poly.pdbx_seq_one_letter_code
_entity_poly.pdbx_strand_id
1 'polypeptide(L)'
;MPGTFDGDITLVDWEQTAYTRLPLAGLGDEVRARAEREAHEQALSFLHWMQTRAPRHDGGHGYPELRLRPDATGTADGFAKTLHVRESRRIRAEFTLLEQHLTAAARAGAPGAETFTDSVGTLRSRITLHPGTGGGAGLDLECLPFQLPLGALLPVRVENLLPAGRNIGATHLSAPALGGHTGRWSIGEAVGALVSYCLEHRLPPRAVRGTEHRLASFQSRLSKSLGLALDWPDRLRTGPVTSAGALCATL
;
A
#
# COMPACT_ATOMS: atom_id res chain seq x y z
N MET A 1 30.45 -1.01 13.35
CA MET A 1 31.67 -1.85 13.35
C MET A 1 32.17 -1.93 11.92
N PRO A 2 33.47 -1.84 11.63
CA PRO A 2 34.00 -2.21 10.33
C PRO A 2 33.62 -3.67 10.03
N GLY A 3 33.10 -3.98 8.82
CA GLY A 3 32.78 -5.37 8.43
C GLY A 3 31.47 -5.96 8.97
N THR A 4 30.44 -5.16 9.24
CA THR A 4 29.19 -5.71 9.83
C THR A 4 28.46 -6.72 8.92
N PHE A 5 28.70 -6.70 7.61
CA PHE A 5 28.23 -7.73 6.66
C PHE A 5 29.30 -7.97 5.58
N ASP A 6 29.61 -9.24 5.30
CA ASP A 6 30.64 -9.65 4.32
C ASP A 6 30.23 -9.46 2.84
N GLY A 7 29.07 -8.85 2.58
CA GLY A 7 28.55 -8.57 1.23
C GLY A 7 27.20 -7.87 1.23
N ASP A 8 26.74 -7.46 0.05
CA ASP A 8 25.46 -6.77 -0.14
C ASP A 8 24.27 -7.69 0.13
N ILE A 9 23.23 -7.14 0.75
CA ILE A 9 21.97 -7.83 1.05
C ILE A 9 20.83 -7.08 0.38
N THR A 10 19.93 -7.81 -0.26
CA THR A 10 18.72 -7.24 -0.87
C THR A 10 17.48 -8.05 -0.49
N LEU A 11 16.34 -7.36 -0.40
CA LEU A 11 15.02 -7.97 -0.27
C LEU A 11 14.33 -7.97 -1.63
N VAL A 12 13.83 -9.13 -2.04
CA VAL A 12 13.23 -9.32 -3.36
C VAL A 12 11.71 -9.47 -3.23
N ASP A 13 10.98 -8.55 -3.86
CA ASP A 13 9.54 -8.66 -4.15
C ASP A 13 9.36 -8.28 -5.64
N TRP A 14 9.56 -9.27 -6.50
CA TRP A 14 9.48 -9.10 -7.96
C TRP A 14 8.33 -9.91 -8.55
N GLU A 15 7.89 -9.53 -9.75
CA GLU A 15 6.80 -10.20 -10.45
C GLU A 15 7.04 -11.69 -10.67
N GLN A 16 8.29 -12.10 -10.91
CA GLN A 16 8.66 -13.50 -11.12
C GLN A 16 8.46 -14.38 -9.86
N THR A 17 8.40 -13.75 -8.69
CA THR A 17 8.10 -14.40 -7.40
C THR A 17 6.62 -14.32 -7.02
N ALA A 18 5.80 -13.61 -7.81
CA ALA A 18 4.38 -13.42 -7.52
C ALA A 18 3.57 -14.69 -7.81
N TYR A 19 3.09 -15.34 -6.77
CA TYR A 19 2.24 -16.52 -6.88
C TYR A 19 0.76 -16.15 -7.13
N THR A 20 0.18 -16.66 -8.20
CA THR A 20 -1.18 -16.32 -8.66
C THR A 20 -2.06 -17.54 -8.94
N ARG A 21 -1.65 -18.76 -8.58
CA ARG A 21 -2.41 -19.97 -8.94
C ARG A 21 -3.60 -20.26 -8.01
N LEU A 22 -3.46 -19.98 -6.71
CA LEU A 22 -4.48 -20.29 -5.70
C LEU A 22 -4.67 -19.14 -4.70
N PRO A 23 -5.92 -18.86 -4.28
CA PRO A 23 -6.18 -17.84 -3.28
C PRO A 23 -5.85 -18.34 -1.86
N LEU A 24 -5.45 -17.42 -0.99
CA LEU A 24 -5.22 -17.70 0.44
C LEU A 24 -6.51 -17.77 1.27
N ALA A 25 -7.64 -17.34 0.71
CA ALA A 25 -8.91 -17.26 1.44
C ALA A 25 -10.08 -17.75 0.59
N GLY A 26 -11.09 -18.32 1.25
CA GLY A 26 -12.38 -18.69 0.64
C GLY A 26 -12.50 -20.15 0.18
N LEU A 27 -11.41 -20.92 0.15
CA LEU A 27 -11.39 -22.32 -0.34
C LEU A 27 -10.99 -23.36 0.73
N GLY A 28 -10.93 -22.97 1.99
CA GLY A 28 -10.56 -23.86 3.11
C GLY A 28 -9.06 -23.95 3.39
N ASP A 29 -8.72 -24.55 4.54
CA ASP A 29 -7.36 -24.54 5.08
C ASP A 29 -6.39 -25.41 4.27
N GLU A 30 -6.88 -26.50 3.66
CA GLU A 30 -6.05 -27.37 2.81
C GLU A 30 -5.54 -26.62 1.57
N VAL A 31 -6.44 -25.90 0.88
CA VAL A 31 -6.08 -25.10 -0.30
C VAL A 31 -5.15 -23.96 0.09
N ARG A 32 -5.39 -23.31 1.23
CA ARG A 32 -4.50 -22.29 1.76
C ARG A 32 -3.09 -22.85 2.02
N ALA A 33 -2.98 -23.97 2.72
CA ALA A 33 -1.68 -24.59 2.99
C ALA A 33 -0.95 -24.98 1.70
N ARG A 34 -1.69 -25.44 0.67
CA ARG A 34 -1.12 -25.70 -0.66
C ARG A 34 -0.64 -24.42 -1.34
N ALA A 35 -1.44 -23.35 -1.33
CA ALA A 35 -1.07 -22.06 -1.89
C ALA A 35 0.20 -21.50 -1.23
N GLU A 36 0.32 -21.62 0.10
CA GLU A 36 1.51 -21.19 0.84
C GLU A 36 2.75 -22.00 0.41
N ARG A 37 2.65 -23.34 0.30
CA ARG A 37 3.77 -24.17 -0.18
C ARG A 37 4.18 -23.84 -1.61
N GLU A 38 3.22 -23.80 -2.55
CA GLU A 38 3.51 -23.51 -3.95
C GLU A 38 4.10 -22.10 -4.15
N ALA A 39 3.71 -21.12 -3.33
CA ALA A 39 4.31 -19.78 -3.35
C ALA A 39 5.79 -19.80 -2.94
N HIS A 40 6.16 -20.58 -1.91
CA HIS A 40 7.56 -20.77 -1.54
C HIS A 40 8.35 -21.50 -2.64
N GLU A 41 7.77 -22.55 -3.23
CA GLU A 41 8.39 -23.28 -4.34
C GLU A 41 8.61 -22.39 -5.57
N GLN A 42 7.68 -21.48 -5.89
CA GLN A 42 7.83 -20.49 -6.96
C GLN A 42 9.03 -19.57 -6.70
N ALA A 43 9.16 -19.05 -5.47
CA ALA A 43 10.27 -18.18 -5.11
C ALA A 43 11.62 -18.92 -5.12
N LEU A 44 11.66 -20.16 -4.63
CA LEU A 44 12.85 -21.04 -4.72
C LEU A 44 13.22 -21.35 -6.17
N SER A 45 12.23 -21.64 -7.01
CA SER A 45 12.44 -21.91 -8.44
C SER A 45 13.03 -20.69 -9.14
N PHE A 46 12.55 -19.49 -8.80
CA PHE A 46 13.11 -18.25 -9.32
C PHE A 46 14.56 -18.01 -8.85
N LEU A 47 14.86 -18.23 -7.57
CA LEU A 47 16.23 -18.17 -7.05
C LEU A 47 17.15 -19.18 -7.75
N HIS A 48 16.70 -20.41 -7.92
CA HIS A 48 17.47 -21.43 -8.61
C HIS A 48 17.76 -21.05 -10.07
N TRP A 49 16.76 -20.49 -10.76
CA TRP A 49 16.95 -19.93 -12.09
C TRP A 49 17.99 -18.79 -12.09
N MET A 50 17.94 -17.88 -11.10
CA MET A 50 18.95 -16.83 -10.97
C MET A 50 20.34 -17.41 -10.77
N GLN A 51 20.50 -18.44 -9.95
CA GLN A 51 21.79 -19.06 -9.68
C GLN A 51 22.39 -19.80 -10.88
N THR A 52 21.56 -20.31 -11.78
CA THR A 52 22.01 -21.27 -12.81
C THR A 52 21.88 -20.79 -14.25
N ARG A 53 20.93 -19.89 -14.54
CA ARG A 53 20.54 -19.56 -15.91
C ARG A 53 20.33 -18.07 -16.19
N ALA A 54 20.20 -17.22 -15.18
CA ALA A 54 19.99 -15.79 -15.42
C ALA A 54 21.17 -15.19 -16.22
N PRO A 55 20.89 -14.43 -17.29
CA PRO A 55 21.95 -13.76 -18.05
C PRO A 55 22.77 -12.80 -17.19
N ARG A 56 24.08 -12.79 -17.42
CA ARG A 56 25.02 -11.86 -16.79
C ARG A 56 25.42 -10.75 -17.75
N HIS A 57 25.79 -9.61 -17.19
CA HIS A 57 26.28 -8.45 -17.94
C HIS A 57 27.60 -8.71 -18.69
N ASP A 58 28.36 -9.72 -18.25
CA ASP A 58 29.62 -10.16 -18.86
C ASP A 58 29.43 -11.23 -19.94
N GLY A 59 28.18 -11.54 -20.33
CA GLY A 59 27.85 -12.56 -21.32
C GLY A 59 27.80 -14.00 -20.78
N GLY A 60 28.02 -14.20 -19.48
CA GLY A 60 27.83 -15.47 -18.80
C GLY A 60 26.37 -15.74 -18.39
N HIS A 61 26.17 -16.83 -17.64
CA HIS A 61 24.87 -17.20 -17.06
C HIS A 61 25.02 -17.64 -15.60
N GLY A 62 24.01 -17.34 -14.78
CA GLY A 62 23.91 -17.76 -13.39
C GLY A 62 24.69 -16.90 -12.41
N TYR A 63 24.12 -16.70 -11.23
CA TYR A 63 24.73 -16.05 -10.08
C TYR A 63 24.84 -17.07 -8.91
N PRO A 64 25.74 -18.06 -8.99
CA PRO A 64 25.86 -19.14 -8.00
C PRO A 64 26.19 -18.65 -6.57
N GLU A 65 26.68 -17.43 -6.45
CA GLU A 65 26.98 -16.75 -5.19
C GLU A 65 25.74 -16.25 -4.45
N LEU A 66 24.58 -16.14 -5.12
CA LEU A 66 23.33 -15.73 -4.46
C LEU A 66 22.91 -16.78 -3.42
N ARG A 67 22.60 -16.30 -2.21
CA ARG A 67 22.21 -17.15 -1.08
C ARG A 67 21.06 -16.50 -0.31
N LEU A 68 20.17 -17.33 0.21
CA LEU A 68 19.18 -16.89 1.20
C LEU A 68 19.90 -16.54 2.51
N ARG A 69 19.35 -15.60 3.27
CA ARG A 69 19.95 -15.07 4.50
C ARG A 69 19.06 -15.29 5.74
N PRO A 70 19.01 -16.53 6.28
CA PRO A 70 18.31 -16.86 7.52
C PRO A 70 18.59 -15.92 8.69
N ASP A 71 19.85 -15.50 8.81
CA ASP A 71 20.33 -14.58 9.85
C ASP A 71 19.76 -13.17 9.71
N ALA A 72 19.48 -12.72 8.48
CA ALA A 72 18.88 -11.42 8.22
C ALA A 72 17.34 -11.44 8.37
N THR A 73 16.68 -12.50 7.93
CA THR A 73 15.20 -12.61 8.04
C THR A 73 14.75 -13.12 9.41
N GLY A 74 15.64 -13.77 10.16
CA GLY A 74 15.31 -14.47 11.40
C GLY A 74 14.43 -15.70 11.17
N THR A 75 14.49 -16.32 9.98
CA THR A 75 13.79 -17.56 9.64
C THR A 75 14.80 -18.63 9.24
N ALA A 76 14.52 -19.91 9.49
CA ALA A 76 15.47 -20.99 9.18
C ALA A 76 15.76 -21.15 7.67
N ASP A 77 14.81 -20.74 6.83
CA ASP A 77 14.84 -20.88 5.37
C ASP A 77 15.26 -19.60 4.63
N GLY A 78 15.47 -18.48 5.34
CA GLY A 78 15.84 -17.19 4.75
C GLY A 78 14.73 -16.48 3.97
N PHE A 79 13.48 -16.94 4.07
CA PHE A 79 12.31 -16.23 3.55
C PHE A 79 11.78 -15.16 4.52
N ALA A 80 10.87 -14.31 4.04
CA ALA A 80 10.14 -13.41 4.91
C ALA A 80 9.28 -14.20 5.91
N LYS A 81 9.13 -13.68 7.13
CA LYS A 81 8.35 -14.32 8.22
C LYS A 81 6.89 -14.63 7.87
N THR A 82 6.34 -13.91 6.89
CA THR A 82 4.97 -14.07 6.42
C THR A 82 4.89 -13.74 4.94
N LEU A 83 3.94 -14.35 4.24
CA LEU A 83 3.66 -14.01 2.84
C LEU A 83 3.24 -12.54 2.69
N HIS A 84 3.77 -11.91 1.65
CA HIS A 84 3.27 -10.62 1.20
C HIS A 84 1.94 -10.80 0.45
N VAL A 85 0.82 -10.37 1.04
CA VAL A 85 -0.50 -10.48 0.41
C VAL A 85 -0.93 -9.16 -0.21
N ARG A 86 -1.00 -9.07 -1.55
CA ARG A 86 -1.28 -7.82 -2.29
C ARG A 86 -2.67 -7.22 -2.05
N GLU A 87 -3.67 -8.06 -1.78
CA GLU A 87 -5.05 -7.61 -1.51
C GLU A 87 -5.57 -8.17 -0.17
N SER A 88 -6.32 -7.36 0.57
CA SER A 88 -6.88 -7.75 1.86
C SER A 88 -8.40 -7.65 1.87
N ARG A 89 -9.04 -8.30 2.86
CA ARG A 89 -10.45 -8.03 3.15
C ARG A 89 -10.59 -6.57 3.58
N ARG A 90 -11.52 -5.85 2.96
CA ARG A 90 -11.79 -4.44 3.26
C ARG A 90 -13.02 -4.29 4.13
N ILE A 91 -13.02 -3.25 4.96
CA ILE A 91 -14.24 -2.81 5.63
C ILE A 91 -15.26 -2.30 4.60
N ARG A 92 -16.55 -2.38 4.95
CA ARG A 92 -17.55 -1.50 4.33
C ARG A 92 -17.48 -0.17 5.04
N ALA A 93 -16.84 0.81 4.40
CA ALA A 93 -16.62 2.13 4.97
C ALA A 93 -17.77 3.10 4.64
N GLU A 94 -17.85 4.21 5.37
CA GLU A 94 -18.81 5.30 5.09
C GLU A 94 -18.58 5.94 3.71
N PHE A 95 -17.35 5.90 3.21
CA PHE A 95 -16.99 6.34 1.86
C PHE A 95 -16.12 5.29 1.17
N THR A 96 -16.37 5.04 -0.12
CA THR A 96 -15.52 4.17 -0.94
C THR A 96 -14.73 5.02 -1.92
N LEU A 97 -13.41 5.04 -1.77
CA LEU A 97 -12.54 5.72 -2.71
C LEU A 97 -12.54 4.97 -4.05
N LEU A 98 -12.86 5.66 -5.14
CA LEU A 98 -12.92 5.12 -6.50
C LEU A 98 -11.72 5.61 -7.32
N GLU A 99 -11.36 4.87 -8.37
CA GLU A 99 -10.30 5.26 -9.31
C GLU A 99 -10.61 6.57 -10.05
N GLN A 100 -11.90 6.90 -10.23
CA GLN A 100 -12.37 8.13 -10.87
C GLN A 100 -12.01 9.37 -10.06
N HIS A 101 -11.81 9.22 -8.75
CA HIS A 101 -11.37 10.32 -7.90
C HIS A 101 -9.88 10.64 -8.09
N LEU A 102 -9.09 9.69 -8.59
CA LEU A 102 -7.63 9.71 -8.52
C LEU A 102 -6.95 9.81 -9.89
N THR A 103 -7.47 9.09 -10.87
CA THR A 103 -6.75 8.84 -12.13
C THR A 103 -6.75 10.06 -13.04
N ALA A 104 -5.60 10.34 -13.67
CA ALA A 104 -5.46 11.47 -14.58
C ALA A 104 -6.46 11.39 -15.76
N ALA A 105 -6.73 10.17 -16.25
CA ALA A 105 -7.70 9.94 -17.32
C ALA A 105 -9.14 10.27 -16.89
N ALA A 106 -9.59 9.86 -15.70
CA ALA A 106 -10.94 10.16 -15.23
C ALA A 106 -11.12 11.61 -14.78
N ARG A 107 -10.02 12.28 -14.43
CA ARG A 107 -9.98 13.70 -14.04
C ARG A 107 -9.56 14.61 -15.20
N ALA A 108 -9.64 14.14 -16.44
CA ALA A 108 -9.34 14.95 -17.61
C ALA A 108 -10.24 16.21 -17.66
N GLY A 109 -9.63 17.38 -17.74
CA GLY A 109 -10.34 18.67 -17.70
C GLY A 109 -10.68 19.18 -16.29
N ALA A 110 -10.46 18.38 -15.25
CA ALA A 110 -10.53 18.84 -13.86
C ALA A 110 -9.21 19.50 -13.43
N PRO A 111 -9.22 20.40 -12.44
CA PRO A 111 -8.00 21.03 -11.93
C PRO A 111 -7.08 20.07 -11.16
N GLY A 112 -7.52 18.85 -10.84
CA GLY A 112 -6.75 17.88 -10.05
C GLY A 112 -7.59 16.66 -9.66
N ALA A 113 -7.05 15.86 -8.74
CA ALA A 113 -7.80 14.80 -8.07
C ALA A 113 -9.06 15.37 -7.39
N GLU A 114 -10.00 14.49 -7.05
CA GLU A 114 -11.14 14.87 -6.21
C GLU A 114 -10.65 15.42 -4.85
N THR A 115 -11.26 16.52 -4.42
CA THR A 115 -10.98 17.14 -3.12
C THR A 115 -11.96 16.65 -2.08
N PHE A 116 -11.46 16.26 -0.91
CA PHE A 116 -12.26 15.74 0.19
C PHE A 116 -12.23 16.71 1.37
N THR A 117 -13.40 17.19 1.78
CA THR A 117 -13.55 18.08 2.95
C THR A 117 -13.10 17.41 4.24
N ASP A 118 -13.17 16.07 4.29
CA ASP A 118 -12.72 15.24 5.40
C ASP A 118 -11.35 14.60 5.16
N SER A 119 -10.46 15.27 4.42
CA SER A 119 -9.08 14.82 4.23
C SER A 119 -8.34 14.65 5.57
N VAL A 120 -7.63 13.53 5.70
CA VAL A 120 -6.79 13.17 6.85
C VAL A 120 -5.35 12.82 6.45
N GLY A 121 -5.00 13.04 5.19
CA GLY A 121 -3.67 12.79 4.66
C GLY A 121 -3.60 13.01 3.15
N THR A 122 -2.38 13.08 2.63
CA THR A 122 -2.11 13.28 1.20
C THR A 122 -1.23 12.15 0.67
N LEU A 123 -1.53 11.69 -0.54
CA LEU A 123 -0.84 10.59 -1.19
C LEU A 123 -0.55 10.90 -2.66
N ARG A 124 0.54 10.30 -3.16
CA ARG A 124 0.91 10.31 -4.57
C ARG A 124 1.48 8.94 -4.90
N SER A 125 0.77 8.22 -5.74
CA SER A 125 1.10 6.86 -6.16
C SER A 125 0.38 6.55 -7.46
N ARG A 126 0.71 5.44 -8.10
CA ARG A 126 0.00 4.92 -9.26
C ARG A 126 -0.94 3.79 -8.83
N ILE A 127 -1.97 3.52 -9.62
CA ILE A 127 -2.69 2.25 -9.52
C ILE A 127 -1.90 1.23 -10.32
N THR A 128 -1.23 0.32 -9.63
CA THR A 128 -0.55 -0.83 -10.24
C THR A 128 -1.23 -2.12 -9.78
N LEU A 129 -2.01 -2.70 -10.68
CA LEU A 129 -2.69 -3.97 -10.46
C LEU A 129 -1.97 -5.06 -11.23
N HIS A 130 -1.68 -6.16 -10.55
CA HIS A 130 -1.11 -7.34 -11.18
C HIS A 130 -2.19 -8.42 -11.34
N PRO A 131 -2.00 -9.36 -12.27
CA PRO A 131 -2.88 -10.52 -12.39
C PRO A 131 -3.09 -11.21 -11.04
N GLY A 132 -4.35 -11.52 -10.73
CA GLY A 132 -4.74 -12.22 -9.51
C GLY A 132 -5.01 -13.69 -9.76
N THR A 133 -5.50 -14.38 -8.73
CA THR A 133 -5.88 -15.80 -8.83
C THR A 133 -7.12 -16.07 -9.67
N GLY A 134 -7.87 -15.03 -10.00
CA GLY A 134 -8.95 -15.09 -11.00
C GLY A 134 -8.47 -14.83 -12.43
N GLY A 135 -7.16 -14.69 -12.66
CA GLY A 135 -6.58 -14.26 -13.92
C GLY A 135 -6.68 -12.74 -14.11
N GLY A 136 -6.78 -12.30 -15.37
CA GLY A 136 -6.85 -10.90 -15.77
C GLY A 136 -5.51 -10.33 -16.24
N ALA A 137 -5.58 -9.17 -16.88
CA ALA A 137 -4.40 -8.41 -17.28
C ALA A 137 -3.94 -7.50 -16.13
N GLY A 138 -2.64 -7.24 -16.08
CA GLY A 138 -2.12 -6.16 -15.27
C GLY A 138 -2.66 -4.80 -15.74
N LEU A 139 -2.70 -3.84 -14.83
CA LEU A 139 -3.15 -2.48 -15.09
C LEU A 139 -2.18 -1.50 -14.45
N ASP A 140 -1.80 -0.46 -15.18
CA ASP A 140 -1.01 0.64 -14.66
C ASP A 140 -1.68 1.97 -15.04
N LEU A 141 -2.26 2.67 -14.05
CA LEU A 141 -2.89 3.98 -14.22
C LEU A 141 -2.15 5.07 -13.45
N GLU A 142 -1.85 6.16 -14.17
CA GLU A 142 -1.35 7.39 -13.57
C GLU A 142 -2.44 8.02 -12.69
N CYS A 143 -2.09 8.36 -11.45
CA CYS A 143 -2.96 9.11 -10.55
C CYS A 143 -2.38 10.50 -10.28
N LEU A 144 -3.28 11.46 -10.18
CA LEU A 144 -2.98 12.80 -9.69
C LEU A 144 -2.65 12.73 -8.18
N PRO A 145 -1.83 13.65 -7.63
CA PRO A 145 -1.70 13.77 -6.18
C PRO A 145 -3.08 13.97 -5.53
N PHE A 146 -3.39 13.13 -4.54
CA PHE A 146 -4.73 12.99 -4.01
C PHE A 146 -4.77 13.00 -2.47
N GLN A 147 -5.96 13.13 -1.92
CA GLN A 147 -6.23 13.14 -0.48
C GLN A 147 -6.82 11.80 -0.01
N LEU A 148 -6.54 11.45 1.24
CA LEU A 148 -7.13 10.31 1.95
C LEU A 148 -8.35 10.80 2.74
N PRO A 149 -9.60 10.46 2.36
CA PRO A 149 -10.79 10.88 3.09
C PRO A 149 -10.99 10.05 4.37
N LEU A 150 -11.34 10.71 5.47
CA LEU A 150 -11.67 10.06 6.76
C LEU A 150 -12.79 9.04 6.60
N GLY A 151 -13.79 9.32 5.75
CA GLY A 151 -14.89 8.39 5.48
C GLY A 151 -14.43 7.01 4.98
N ALA A 152 -13.28 6.90 4.31
CA ALA A 152 -12.73 5.61 3.87
C ALA A 152 -12.13 4.79 5.02
N LEU A 153 -11.85 5.42 6.16
CA LEU A 153 -11.29 4.79 7.35
C LEU A 153 -12.37 4.41 8.38
N LEU A 154 -13.61 4.85 8.19
CA LEU A 154 -14.71 4.67 9.14
C LEU A 154 -15.63 3.50 8.73
N PRO A 155 -15.68 2.40 9.48
CA PRO A 155 -16.61 1.31 9.19
C PRO A 155 -18.07 1.69 9.46
N VAL A 156 -18.98 1.20 8.61
CA VAL A 156 -20.43 1.37 8.79
C VAL A 156 -20.97 0.49 9.92
N ARG A 157 -20.48 -0.74 10.03
CA ARG A 157 -21.08 -1.78 10.90
C ARG A 157 -20.57 -1.76 12.35
N VAL A 158 -19.32 -1.34 12.57
CA VAL A 158 -18.63 -1.48 13.87
C VAL A 158 -17.96 -0.16 14.25
N GLU A 159 -17.91 0.15 15.54
CA GLU A 159 -17.37 1.43 16.04
C GLU A 159 -16.01 1.30 16.75
N ASN A 160 -15.63 0.10 17.19
CA ASN A 160 -14.43 -0.18 17.99
C ASN A 160 -13.34 -0.95 17.22
N LEU A 161 -13.41 -0.98 15.89
CA LEU A 161 -12.42 -1.62 15.02
C LEU A 161 -12.16 -0.70 13.83
N LEU A 162 -10.93 -0.23 13.68
CA LEU A 162 -10.53 0.63 12.55
C LEU A 162 -9.51 -0.08 11.65
N PRO A 163 -9.61 0.09 10.32
CA PRO A 163 -8.60 -0.40 9.40
C PRO A 163 -7.31 0.43 9.53
N ALA A 164 -6.14 -0.19 9.49
CA ALA A 164 -4.83 0.48 9.60
C ALA A 164 -3.85 0.01 8.51
N GLY A 165 -4.37 -0.38 7.34
CA GLY A 165 -3.57 -0.89 6.22
C GLY A 165 -4.37 -1.02 4.93
N ARG A 166 -4.19 -2.13 4.20
CA ARG A 166 -4.85 -2.40 2.90
C ARG A 166 -6.37 -2.69 3.00
N ASN A 167 -6.97 -2.51 4.17
CA ASN A 167 -8.33 -2.94 4.51
C ASN A 167 -9.34 -1.79 4.61
N ILE A 168 -9.01 -0.61 4.09
CA ILE A 168 -9.87 0.59 4.09
C ILE A 168 -10.95 0.55 3.00
N GLY A 169 -11.86 1.52 3.00
CA GLY A 169 -12.90 1.72 1.99
C GLY A 169 -12.34 2.15 0.64
N ALA A 170 -12.02 1.19 -0.21
CA ALA A 170 -11.54 1.40 -1.58
C ALA A 170 -12.05 0.29 -2.51
N THR A 171 -12.14 0.58 -3.81
CA THR A 171 -12.42 -0.44 -4.83
C THR A 171 -11.22 -1.36 -5.03
N HIS A 172 -11.43 -2.46 -5.74
CA HIS A 172 -10.31 -3.30 -6.20
C HIS A 172 -9.31 -2.52 -7.06
N LEU A 173 -9.79 -1.53 -7.84
CA LEU A 173 -8.96 -0.71 -8.71
C LEU A 173 -8.22 0.40 -7.96
N SER A 174 -8.84 1.06 -6.98
CA SER A 174 -8.20 2.18 -6.26
C SER A 174 -7.34 1.72 -5.08
N ALA A 175 -7.58 0.54 -4.51
CA ALA A 175 -6.83 0.02 -3.36
C ALA A 175 -5.31 -0.04 -3.58
N PRO A 176 -4.77 -0.43 -4.76
CA PRO A 176 -3.33 -0.41 -5.02
C PRO A 176 -2.68 0.97 -4.82
N ALA A 177 -3.37 2.07 -5.14
CA ALA A 177 -2.86 3.42 -4.91
C ALA A 177 -2.57 3.71 -3.42
N LEU A 178 -3.25 2.99 -2.52
CA LEU A 178 -3.11 3.12 -1.07
C LEU A 178 -2.17 2.05 -0.48
N GLY A 179 -1.75 1.09 -1.29
CA GLY A 179 -1.14 -0.16 -0.84
C GLY A 179 0.38 -0.10 -0.62
N GLY A 180 1.05 0.92 -1.16
CA GLY A 180 2.48 1.17 -0.98
C GLY A 180 2.85 1.62 0.44
N HIS A 181 4.15 1.73 0.73
CA HIS A 181 4.65 2.12 2.06
C HIS A 181 4.09 3.46 2.54
N THR A 182 4.11 4.49 1.69
CA THR A 182 3.59 5.83 2.01
C THR A 182 2.09 5.81 2.31
N GLY A 183 1.31 5.09 1.50
CA GLY A 183 -0.13 4.88 1.71
C GLY A 183 -0.44 4.23 3.06
N ARG A 184 0.25 3.14 3.38
CA ARG A 184 0.08 2.41 4.63
C ARG A 184 0.44 3.24 5.86
N TRP A 185 1.53 3.99 5.80
CA TRP A 185 1.95 4.85 6.90
C TRP A 185 0.94 5.97 7.13
N SER A 186 0.52 6.67 6.07
CA SER A 186 -0.50 7.72 6.17
C SER A 186 -1.82 7.20 6.75
N ILE A 187 -2.28 6.00 6.33
CA ILE A 187 -3.46 5.35 6.92
C ILE A 187 -3.23 5.07 8.41
N GLY A 188 -2.09 4.49 8.78
CA GLY A 188 -1.76 4.17 10.18
C GLY A 188 -1.67 5.41 11.07
N GLU A 189 -1.04 6.48 10.59
CA GLU A 189 -0.94 7.77 11.28
C GLU A 189 -2.31 8.40 11.49
N ALA A 190 -3.12 8.49 10.43
CA ALA A 190 -4.47 9.05 10.51
C ALA A 190 -5.35 8.26 11.50
N VAL A 191 -5.28 6.93 11.46
CA VAL A 191 -6.05 6.05 12.35
C VAL A 191 -5.56 6.14 13.79
N GLY A 192 -4.25 6.13 14.02
CA GLY A 192 -3.67 6.29 15.36
C GLY A 192 -4.04 7.64 15.98
N ALA A 193 -3.97 8.71 15.20
CA ALA A 193 -4.41 10.03 15.61
C ALA A 193 -5.91 10.07 15.92
N LEU A 194 -6.74 9.43 15.08
CA LEU A 194 -8.18 9.35 15.29
C LEU A 194 -8.52 8.63 16.59
N VAL A 195 -7.88 7.49 16.86
CA VAL A 195 -8.06 6.74 18.12
C VAL A 195 -7.68 7.59 19.32
N SER A 196 -6.50 8.23 19.28
CA SER A 196 -6.04 9.12 20.35
C SER A 196 -7.04 10.26 20.62
N TYR A 197 -7.51 10.93 19.56
CA TYR A 197 -8.52 11.97 19.65
C TYR A 197 -9.85 11.46 20.23
N CYS A 198 -10.31 10.29 19.78
CA CYS A 198 -11.54 9.68 20.26
C CYS A 198 -11.48 9.35 21.76
N LEU A 199 -10.35 8.83 22.24
CA LEU A 199 -10.14 8.50 23.65
C LEU A 199 -10.15 9.75 24.55
N GLU A 200 -9.47 10.80 24.12
CA GLU A 200 -9.39 12.07 24.87
C GLU A 200 -10.75 12.77 24.96
N HIS A 201 -11.49 12.82 23.87
CA HIS A 201 -12.78 13.49 23.78
C HIS A 201 -13.97 12.60 24.14
N ARG A 202 -13.73 11.30 24.44
CA ARG A 202 -14.77 10.28 24.70
C ARG A 202 -15.80 10.21 23.57
N LEU A 203 -15.33 10.21 22.33
CA LEU A 203 -16.16 10.16 21.12
C LEU A 203 -15.96 8.82 20.40
N PRO A 204 -17.01 8.25 19.79
CA PRO A 204 -16.80 7.18 18.82
C PRO A 204 -16.19 7.76 17.52
N PRO A 205 -15.38 6.99 16.76
CA PRO A 205 -14.70 7.49 15.56
C PRO A 205 -15.61 8.20 14.54
N ARG A 206 -16.80 7.65 14.29
CA ARG A 206 -17.77 8.24 13.36
C ARG A 206 -18.26 9.63 13.80
N ALA A 207 -18.31 9.88 15.11
CA ALA A 207 -18.74 11.18 15.63
C ALA A 207 -17.74 12.31 15.35
N VAL A 208 -16.48 11.99 15.01
CA VAL A 208 -15.46 12.96 14.61
C VAL A 208 -15.79 13.55 13.23
N ARG A 209 -16.21 12.71 12.28
CA ARG A 209 -16.66 13.13 10.94
C ARG A 209 -18.08 13.71 10.93
N GLY A 210 -18.89 13.39 11.93
CA GLY A 210 -20.32 13.70 11.95
C GLY A 210 -20.68 15.19 12.05
N THR A 211 -19.76 16.08 12.42
CA THR A 211 -19.98 17.54 12.41
C THR A 211 -18.75 18.28 11.92
N GLU A 212 -18.95 19.42 11.23
CA GLU A 212 -17.87 20.26 10.73
C GLU A 212 -16.93 20.73 11.85
N HIS A 213 -17.48 21.09 13.00
CA HIS A 213 -16.69 21.54 14.14
C HIS A 213 -15.74 20.46 14.67
N ARG A 214 -16.21 19.21 14.80
CA ARG A 214 -15.37 18.10 15.29
C ARG A 214 -14.34 17.68 14.25
N LEU A 215 -14.74 17.66 12.98
CA LEU A 215 -13.84 17.36 11.88
C LEU A 215 -12.71 18.40 11.79
N ALA A 216 -13.04 19.69 11.84
CA ALA A 216 -12.07 20.77 11.82
C ALA A 216 -11.13 20.74 13.04
N SER A 217 -11.65 20.42 14.23
CA SER A 217 -10.83 20.24 15.43
C SER A 217 -9.83 19.08 15.29
N PHE A 218 -10.28 17.95 14.74
CA PHE A 218 -9.42 16.81 14.46
C PHE A 218 -8.38 17.12 13.38
N GLN A 219 -8.77 17.74 12.27
CA GLN A 219 -7.86 18.16 11.21
C GLN A 219 -6.84 19.20 11.70
N SER A 220 -7.22 20.07 12.64
CA SER A 220 -6.29 20.98 13.31
C SER A 220 -5.24 20.23 14.13
N ARG A 221 -5.60 19.13 14.82
CA ARG A 221 -4.62 18.25 15.48
C ARG A 221 -3.68 17.60 14.47
N LEU A 222 -4.22 17.03 13.39
CA LEU A 222 -3.41 16.38 12.35
C LEU A 222 -2.38 17.36 11.76
N SER A 223 -2.83 18.53 11.33
CA SER A 223 -1.98 19.50 10.66
C SER A 223 -1.05 20.27 11.59
N LYS A 224 -1.54 20.78 12.73
CA LYS A 224 -0.76 21.68 13.60
C LYS A 224 0.06 20.96 14.65
N SER A 225 -0.44 19.84 15.18
CA SER A 225 0.24 19.11 16.26
C SER A 225 1.09 17.96 15.72
N LEU A 226 0.60 17.25 14.70
CA LEU A 226 1.31 16.09 14.13
C LEU A 226 2.03 16.39 12.82
N GLY A 227 1.78 17.56 12.20
CA GLY A 227 2.47 17.99 10.98
C GLY A 227 2.01 17.27 9.71
N LEU A 228 0.85 16.61 9.72
CA LEU A 228 0.31 15.93 8.54
C LEU A 228 -0.21 16.93 7.51
N ALA A 229 0.22 16.78 6.26
CA ALA A 229 -0.37 17.49 5.14
C ALA A 229 -1.76 16.92 4.83
N LEU A 230 -2.75 17.81 4.82
CA LEU A 230 -4.15 17.47 4.50
C LEU A 230 -4.55 17.89 3.08
N ASP A 231 -3.71 18.68 2.42
CA ASP A 231 -3.91 19.09 1.03
C ASP A 231 -2.56 19.23 0.31
N TRP A 232 -2.59 19.04 -1.01
CA TRP A 232 -1.44 19.27 -1.87
C TRP A 232 -1.36 20.76 -2.24
N PRO A 233 -0.16 21.37 -2.27
CA PRO A 233 0.01 22.70 -2.85
C PRO A 233 -0.56 22.75 -4.26
N ASP A 234 -1.29 23.80 -4.61
CA ASP A 234 -1.99 23.91 -5.91
C ASP A 234 -1.10 23.57 -7.10
N ARG A 235 0.15 24.08 -7.12
CA ARG A 235 1.12 23.79 -8.18
C ARG A 235 1.42 22.30 -8.40
N LEU A 236 1.33 21.49 -7.34
CA LEU A 236 1.53 20.03 -7.40
C LEU A 236 0.22 19.31 -7.71
N ARG A 237 -0.89 19.83 -7.20
CA ARG A 237 -2.25 19.30 -7.41
C ARG A 237 -2.71 19.45 -8.87
N THR A 238 -2.35 20.56 -9.51
CA THR A 238 -2.79 20.94 -10.86
C THR A 238 -1.71 20.83 -11.94
N GLY A 239 -0.47 20.51 -11.54
CA GLY A 239 0.70 20.45 -12.42
C GLY A 239 0.74 19.20 -13.31
N PRO A 240 1.57 19.21 -14.38
CA PRO A 240 1.68 18.08 -15.30
C PRO A 240 2.10 16.81 -14.58
N VAL A 241 1.36 15.74 -14.85
CA VAL A 241 1.47 14.43 -14.18
C VAL A 241 2.51 13.58 -14.90
N THR A 242 3.77 13.99 -14.88
CA THR A 242 4.86 13.07 -15.24
C THR A 242 5.42 12.50 -13.95
N SER A 243 5.08 11.25 -13.67
CA SER A 243 5.66 10.45 -12.58
C SER A 243 7.16 10.16 -12.77
N ALA A 244 7.76 10.58 -13.89
CA ALA A 244 9.19 10.50 -14.19
C ALA A 244 9.99 11.80 -13.89
N GLY A 245 9.44 12.73 -13.10
CA GLY A 245 10.13 13.97 -12.71
C GLY A 245 10.76 13.87 -11.31
N ALA A 246 12.05 14.20 -11.22
CA ALA A 246 12.89 14.22 -10.02
C ALA A 246 12.32 15.07 -8.86
N LEU A 247 11.39 14.52 -8.07
CA LEU A 247 10.81 15.18 -6.88
C LEU A 247 11.05 14.43 -5.56
N CYS A 248 11.86 13.36 -5.58
CA CYS A 248 12.35 12.70 -4.35
C CYS A 248 13.82 13.03 -4.04
N ALA A 249 14.29 14.22 -4.41
CA ALA A 249 15.64 14.68 -4.04
C ALA A 249 15.65 15.86 -3.05
N THR A 250 14.50 16.46 -2.70
CA THR A 250 14.45 17.63 -1.81
C THR A 250 13.11 17.75 -1.07
N LEU A 251 12.90 16.88 -0.09
CA LEU A 251 12.24 17.15 1.19
C LEU A 251 12.93 16.27 2.25
#